data_AF-A0A5K0YZH3-F1
#
_entry.id   AF-A0A5K0YZH3-F1
#
_cell.length_a   1.000
_cell.length_b   1.000
_cell.length_c   1.000
_cell.angle_alpha   90.00
_cell.angle_beta   90.00
_cell.angle_gamma   90.00
#
_symmetry.space_group_name_H-M   'P 1'
#
loop_
_entity.id
_entity.type
_entity.pdbx_description
1 polymer ?
#
loop_
_entity_poly.entity_id
_entity_poly.type
_entity_poly.pdbx_seq_one_letter_code
_entity_poly.pdbx_strand_id
1 'polypeptide(L)'
;DGHRLKKYRGMGSLDAMIKGSDTRYLGDKSKLKIAQGVSAAVPDKGSVFRLIPYTMQAVRQGFQDLGISSLQSAHKLCRSGGLRLE
;
A
#
# COMPACT_ATOMS: atom_id res chain seq x y z
N ASP A 1 15.23 -13.18 -19.53
CA ASP A 1 15.53 -12.76 -18.14
C ASP A 1 14.63 -13.47 -17.14
N GLY A 2 15.05 -14.66 -16.66
CA GLY A 2 14.21 -15.62 -15.92
C GLY A 2 13.73 -15.17 -14.53
N HIS A 3 12.99 -14.07 -14.45
CA HIS A 3 12.43 -13.54 -13.21
C HIS A 3 11.07 -14.17 -12.92
N ARG A 4 10.88 -14.59 -11.66
CA ARG A 4 9.57 -15.03 -11.17
C ARG A 4 8.72 -13.80 -10.84
N LEU A 5 7.64 -13.62 -11.59
CA LEU A 5 6.76 -12.45 -11.51
C LEU A 5 5.34 -12.84 -11.08
N LYS A 6 4.60 -11.88 -10.52
CA LYS A 6 3.16 -11.95 -10.27
C LYS A 6 2.46 -10.75 -10.90
N LYS A 7 1.28 -10.97 -11.47
CA LYS A 7 0.43 -9.88 -11.98
C LYS A 7 -0.13 -9.08 -10.79
N TYR A 8 0.07 -7.78 -10.82
CA TYR A 8 -0.48 -6.81 -9.89
C TYR A 8 -1.29 -5.79 -10.67
N ARG A 9 -2.47 -5.40 -10.17
CA ARG A 9 -3.36 -4.50 -10.90
C ARG A 9 -4.15 -3.62 -9.96
N GLY A 10 -4.30 -2.35 -10.33
CA GLY A 10 -5.21 -1.43 -9.67
C GLY A 10 -6.66 -1.80 -9.96
N MET A 11 -7.57 -1.58 -9.01
CA MET A 11 -8.97 -1.96 -9.18
C MET A 11 -9.72 -1.12 -10.22
N GLY A 12 -9.22 0.07 -10.55
CA GLY A 12 -9.69 0.89 -11.68
C GLY A 12 -9.01 0.57 -13.02
N SER A 13 -8.22 -0.50 -13.10
CA SER A 13 -7.64 -0.97 -14.38
C SER A 13 -8.68 -1.71 -15.21
N LEU A 14 -8.56 -1.66 -16.54
CA LEU A 14 -9.48 -2.38 -17.44
C LEU A 14 -9.55 -3.88 -17.12
N ASP A 15 -8.40 -4.51 -16.85
CA ASP A 15 -8.34 -5.94 -16.52
C ASP A 15 -9.06 -6.27 -15.19
N ALA A 16 -9.10 -5.35 -14.23
CA ALA A 16 -9.91 -5.50 -13.02
C ALA A 16 -11.39 -5.21 -13.30
N MET A 17 -11.71 -4.15 -14.04
CA MET A 17 -13.08 -3.72 -14.34
C MET A 17 -13.85 -4.72 -15.21
N ILE A 18 -13.15 -5.49 -16.06
CA ILE A 18 -13.74 -6.61 -16.81
C ILE A 18 -14.16 -7.74 -15.87
N LYS A 19 -13.45 -7.92 -14.74
CA LYS A 19 -13.77 -8.94 -13.72
C LYS A 19 -14.73 -8.44 -12.63
N GLY A 20 -15.43 -7.33 -12.88
CA GLY A 20 -16.51 -6.82 -12.02
C GLY A 20 -16.08 -5.86 -10.91
N SER A 21 -14.84 -5.34 -10.92
CA SER A 21 -14.43 -4.29 -9.96
C SER A 21 -15.08 -2.93 -10.22
N ASP A 22 -15.67 -2.74 -11.39
CA ASP A 22 -16.38 -1.52 -11.79
C ASP A 22 -17.48 -1.16 -10.78
N THR A 23 -18.27 -2.14 -10.33
CA THR A 23 -19.38 -1.93 -9.37
C THR A 23 -19.00 -1.24 -8.06
N ARG A 24 -17.76 -1.40 -7.59
CA ARG A 24 -17.29 -0.82 -6.32
C ARG A 24 -16.47 0.45 -6.49
N TYR A 25 -15.81 0.61 -7.65
CA TYR A 25 -14.80 1.66 -7.86
C TYR A 25 -15.18 2.70 -8.92
N LEU A 26 -16.11 2.39 -9.83
CA LEU A 26 -16.77 3.36 -10.70
C LEU A 26 -18.26 3.35 -10.36
N GLY A 27 -18.67 4.29 -9.52
CA GLY A 27 -20.04 4.42 -9.01
C GLY A 27 -21.14 4.61 -10.07
N ASP A 28 -20.82 4.54 -11.36
CA ASP A 28 -21.80 4.59 -12.44
C ASP A 28 -21.53 3.51 -13.50
N LYS A 29 -22.59 2.81 -13.92
CA LYS A 29 -22.60 1.83 -15.02
C LYS A 29 -22.53 2.55 -16.37
N SER A 30 -21.58 3.46 -16.55
CA SER A 30 -21.36 4.09 -17.85
C SER A 30 -20.95 3.01 -18.86
N LYS A 31 -21.55 3.04 -20.05
CA LYS A 31 -21.18 2.11 -21.14
C LYS A 31 -19.71 2.27 -21.54
N LEU A 32 -19.12 3.45 -21.31
CA LEU A 32 -17.73 3.76 -21.57
C LEU A 32 -16.89 3.57 -20.30
N LYS A 33 -16.10 2.49 -20.25
CA LYS A 33 -15.16 2.22 -19.16
C LYS A 33 -13.87 3.00 -19.35
N ILE A 34 -13.62 4.01 -18.52
CA ILE A 34 -12.38 4.79 -18.51
C ILE A 34 -11.44 4.19 -17.47
N ALA A 35 -10.21 3.85 -17.86
CA ALA A 35 -9.21 3.31 -16.95
C ALA A 35 -8.69 4.39 -15.98
N GLN A 36 -8.75 4.10 -14.68
CA GLN A 36 -8.14 4.93 -13.62
C GLN A 36 -6.96 4.25 -12.95
N GLY A 37 -6.70 2.98 -13.29
CA GLY A 37 -5.60 2.20 -12.76
C GLY A 37 -4.84 1.47 -13.86
N VAL A 38 -3.64 1.02 -13.52
CA VAL A 38 -2.77 0.24 -14.39
C VAL A 38 -2.64 -1.20 -13.91
N SER A 39 -2.28 -2.09 -14.83
CA SER A 39 -1.89 -3.46 -14.56
C SER A 39 -0.41 -3.64 -14.90
N ALA A 40 0.34 -4.28 -14.02
CA ALA A 40 1.77 -4.49 -14.18
C ALA A 40 2.19 -5.88 -13.64
N ALA A 41 3.39 -6.31 -13.98
CA ALA A 41 4.02 -7.48 -13.37
C ALA A 41 5.01 -7.01 -12.30
N VAL A 42 4.95 -7.63 -11.12
CA VAL A 42 5.81 -7.33 -9.98
C VAL A 42 6.64 -8.57 -9.66
N PRO A 43 7.95 -8.43 -9.35
CA PRO A 43 8.77 -9.56 -8.94
C PRO A 43 8.25 -10.20 -7.64
N ASP A 44 8.46 -11.51 -7.50
CA ASP A 44 8.08 -12.20 -6.27
C ASP A 44 8.91 -11.69 -5.08
N LYS A 45 8.22 -11.29 -4.00
CA LYS A 45 8.82 -10.76 -2.78
C LYS A 45 9.04 -11.84 -1.69
N GLY A 46 8.83 -13.10 -2.03
CA GLY A 46 8.86 -14.20 -1.07
C GLY A 46 7.61 -14.29 -0.18
N SER A 47 7.75 -15.00 0.93
CA SER A 47 6.64 -15.28 1.86
C SER A 47 6.32 -14.10 2.77
N VAL A 48 5.03 -13.89 2.99
CA VAL A 48 4.49 -12.89 3.92
C VAL A 48 4.96 -13.13 5.36
N PHE A 49 5.19 -14.40 5.74
CA PHE A 49 5.73 -14.76 7.05
C PHE A 49 7.12 -14.20 7.32
N ARG A 50 7.90 -13.89 6.27
CA ARG A 50 9.20 -13.21 6.41
C ARG A 50 9.06 -11.70 6.28
N LEU A 51 8.22 -11.24 5.36
CA LEU A 51 8.06 -9.82 5.05
C LEU A 51 7.41 -9.04 6.20
N ILE A 52 6.38 -9.60 6.85
CA ILE A 52 5.66 -8.90 7.93
C ILE A 52 6.58 -8.65 9.15
N PRO A 53 7.25 -9.66 9.74
CA PRO A 53 8.13 -9.42 10.89
C PRO A 53 9.26 -8.44 10.58
N TYR A 54 9.84 -8.51 9.38
CA TYR A 54 10.84 -7.56 8.92
C TYR A 54 10.30 -6.12 8.90
N THR A 55 9.11 -5.93 8.33
CA THR A 55 8.49 -4.60 8.23
C THR A 55 8.12 -4.06 9.61
N MET A 56 7.62 -4.92 10.50
CA MET A 56 7.34 -4.55 11.90
C MET A 56 8.60 -4.09 12.63
N GLN A 57 9.73 -4.78 12.45
CA GLN A 57 10.99 -4.38 13.06
C GLN A 57 11.51 -3.06 12.49
N ALA A 58 11.41 -2.84 11.18
CA ALA A 58 11.79 -1.58 10.56
C ALA A 58 10.97 -0.40 11.09
N VAL A 59 9.66 -0.58 11.27
CA VAL A 59 8.79 0.45 11.88
C VAL A 59 9.19 0.71 13.33
N ARG A 60 9.47 -0.34 14.12
CA ARG A 60 9.94 -0.16 15.51
C ARG A 60 11.26 0.61 15.59
N GLN A 61 12.20 0.32 14.69
CA GLN A 61 13.45 1.07 14.60
C GLN A 61 13.20 2.55 14.29
N GLY A 62 12.31 2.85 13.33
CA GLY A 62 11.93 4.24 13.05
C GLY A 62 11.32 4.94 14.26
N PHE A 63 10.52 4.24 15.07
CA PHE A 63 10.00 4.78 16.33
C PHE A 63 11.10 5.04 17.37
N GLN A 64 12.11 4.17 17.43
CA GLN A 64 13.29 4.35 18.29
C GLN A 64 14.10 5.57 17.86
N ASP A 65 14.35 5.73 16.56
CA ASP A 65 15.10 6.86 16.00
C ASP A 65 14.39 8.20 16.28
N LEU A 66 13.05 8.17 16.29
CA LEU A 66 12.21 9.31 16.69
C LEU A 66 12.15 9.52 18.22
N GLY A 67 12.65 8.58 19.03
CA GLY A 67 12.58 8.63 20.49
C GLY A 67 11.18 8.36 21.08
N ILE A 68 10.31 7.66 20.35
CA ILE A 68 8.89 7.47 20.70
C ILE A 68 8.59 5.99 20.97
N SER A 69 7.94 5.71 22.10
CA SER A 69 7.65 4.33 22.54
C SER A 69 6.33 3.75 22.02
N SER A 70 5.40 4.57 21.52
CA SER A 70 4.09 4.09 21.05
C SER A 70 3.48 4.99 19.97
N LEU A 71 2.57 4.42 19.18
CA LEU A 71 1.80 5.15 18.16
C LEU A 71 0.96 6.27 18.78
N GLN A 72 0.38 6.02 19.96
CA GLN A 72 -0.41 7.02 20.67
C GLN A 72 0.46 8.21 21.09
N SER A 73 1.66 7.95 21.59
CA SER A 73 2.64 9.00 21.92
C SER A 73 3.07 9.77 20.67
N ALA A 74 3.30 9.08 19.54
CA ALA A 74 3.64 9.73 18.28
C ALA A 74 2.54 10.70 17.81
N HIS A 75 1.27 10.28 17.84
CA HIS A 75 0.16 11.16 17.47
C HIS A 75 0.01 12.36 18.42
N LYS A 76 0.24 12.18 19.73
CA LYS A 76 0.21 13.30 20.70
C LYS A 76 1.31 14.31 20.39
N LEU A 77 2.54 13.84 20.21
CA LEU A 77 3.71 14.68 19.97
C LEU A 77 3.61 15.43 18.64
N CYS A 78 3.06 14.79 17.60
CA CYS A 78 2.76 15.42 16.32
C CYS A 78 1.72 16.52 16.44
N ARG A 79 0.61 16.29 17.17
CA ARG A 79 -0.45 17.31 17.36
C ARG A 79 -0.04 18.45 18.27
N SER A 80 0.83 18.18 19.25
CA SER A 80 1.34 19.22 20.16
C SER A 80 2.48 20.05 19.56
N GLY A 81 2.95 19.73 18.35
CA GLY A 81 4.11 20.38 17.72
C GLY A 81 5.45 20.03 18.37
N GLY A 82 5.50 18.99 19.23
CA GLY A 82 6.75 18.53 19.84
C GLY A 82 7.60 17.70 18.88
N LEU A 83 6.97 17.09 17.87
CA LEU A 83 7.65 16.36 16.80
C LEU A 83 7.98 17.35 15.70
N ARG A 84 9.27 17.50 15.40
CA ARG A 84 9.74 18.35 14.30
C ARG A 84 9.89 17.51 13.04
N LEU A 85 9.48 18.11 11.92
CA LEU A 85 9.65 17.55 10.58
C LEU A 85 10.48 18.57 9.80
N GLU A 86 11.48 18.08 9.08
CA GLU A 86 12.29 18.84 8.14
C GLU A 86 11.97 18.41 6.71
#